data_AF-M5IN98-F1
#
_entry.id   AF-M5IN98-F1
#
_cell.length_a   1.000
_cell.length_b   1.000
_cell.length_c   1.000
_cell.angle_alpha   90.00
_cell.angle_beta   90.00
_cell.angle_gamma   90.00
#
_symmetry.space_group_name_H-M   'P 1'
#
loop_
_entity.id
_entity.type
_entity.pdbx_description
1 polymer ?
#
loop_
_entity_poly.entity_id
_entity_poly.type
_entity_poly.pdbx_seq_one_letter_code
_entity_poly.pdbx_strand_id
1 'polypeptide(L)' 'MLGGIDTPNGRVEFLQMVGITQRELDWLREDPTTQRVERLINIMRKDNPLLITDLNRTKEYV' A
#
# COMPACT_ATOMS: atom_id res chain seq x y z
N MET A 1 5.23 -5.30 -9.28
CA MET A 1 5.02 -6.18 -8.10
C MET A 1 5.50 -7.56 -8.47
N LEU A 2 6.11 -8.28 -7.51
CA LEU A 2 6.36 -9.70 -7.70
C LEU A 2 4.99 -10.40 -7.67
N GLY A 3 4.66 -11.12 -8.74
CA GLY A 3 3.48 -11.98 -8.77
C GLY A 3 3.68 -13.22 -7.90
N GLY A 4 2.61 -13.99 -7.73
CA GLY A 4 2.70 -15.29 -7.07
C GLY A 4 3.62 -16.25 -7.82
N ILE A 5 4.36 -17.08 -7.07
CA ILE A 5 5.24 -18.11 -7.62
C ILE A 5 4.74 -19.48 -7.17
N ASP A 6 4.47 -20.36 -8.13
CA ASP A 6 4.14 -21.76 -7.82
C ASP A 6 5.42 -22.53 -7.51
N THR A 7 5.43 -23.22 -6.36
CA THR A 7 6.52 -24.08 -5.92
C THR A 7 6.02 -25.50 -5.70
N PRO A 8 6.90 -26.52 -5.63
CA PRO A 8 6.48 -27.88 -5.28
C PRO A 8 5.71 -27.99 -3.95
N ASN A 9 5.88 -27.02 -3.05
CA ASN A 9 5.23 -26.98 -1.74
C ASN A 9 3.99 -26.07 -1.70
N GLY A 10 3.54 -25.55 -2.84
CA GLY A 10 2.40 -24.63 -2.95
C GLY A 10 2.75 -23.24 -3.49
N ARG A 11 1.74 -22.38 -3.57
CA ARG A 11 1.84 -21.02 -4.11
C ARG A 11 2.38 -20.05 -3.06
N VAL A 12 3.40 -19.28 -3.42
CA VAL A 12 4.00 -18.24 -2.58
C VAL A 12 3.56 -16.87 -3.08
N GLU A 13 2.86 -16.12 -2.22
CA GLU A 13 2.53 -14.71 -2.45
C GLU A 13 3.53 -13.79 -1.76
N PHE A 14 3.82 -12.65 -2.39
CA PHE A 14 4.64 -11.60 -1.81
C PHE A 14 3.75 -10.43 -1.39
N LEU A 15 3.61 -10.22 -0.08
CA LEU A 15 2.91 -9.06 0.47
C LEU A 15 3.92 -7.94 0.77
N GLN A 16 3.80 -6.83 0.06
CA GLN A 16 4.60 -5.63 0.33
C GLN A 16 3.97 -4.81 1.45
N MET A 17 4.76 -4.54 2.50
CA MET A 17 4.39 -3.57 3.53
C MET A 17 4.67 -2.15 3.03
N VAL A 18 3.74 -1.22 3.26
CA VAL A 18 3.84 0.19 2.86
C VAL A 18 3.58 1.07 4.08
N GLY A 19 4.54 1.94 4.42
CA GLY A 19 4.39 2.91 5.50
C GLY A 19 3.48 4.08 5.11
N ILE A 20 2.50 4.37 5.96
CA ILE A 20 1.54 5.48 5.82
C ILE A 20 1.60 6.38 7.07
N THR A 21 1.09 7.60 6.97
CA THR A 21 0.99 8.50 8.13
C THR A 21 -0.20 8.12 9.02
N GLN A 22 -0.22 8.65 10.25
CA GLN A 22 -1.35 8.45 11.17
C GLN A 22 -2.65 9.02 10.58
N ARG A 23 -2.59 10.18 9.91
CA ARG A 23 -3.75 10.79 9.25
C ARG A 23 -4.31 9.91 8.14
N GLU A 24 -3.44 9.30 7.32
CA GLU A 24 -3.85 8.35 6.28
C GLU A 24 -4.52 7.11 6.88
N LEU A 25 -4.00 6.59 8.00
CA LEU A 25 -4.61 5.48 8.72
C LEU A 25 -5.99 5.85 9.30
N ASP A 26 -6.12 7.01 9.93
CA ASP A 26 -7.40 7.44 10.51
C ASP A 26 -8.44 7.69 9.43
N TRP A 27 -8.04 8.30 8.31
CA TRP A 27 -8.89 8.46 7.14
C TRP A 27 -9.34 7.11 6.56
N LEU A 28 -8.51 6.06 6.57
CA LEU A 28 -8.93 4.71 6.18
C LEU A 28 -9.91 4.09 7.19
N ARG A 29 -9.76 4.38 8.48
CA ARG A 29 -10.62 3.83 9.54
C ARG A 29 -12.04 4.41 9.54
N GLU A 30 -12.23 5.61 8.99
CA GLU A 30 -13.57 6.20 8.81
C GLU A 30 -14.47 5.34 7.88
N ASP A 31 -13.87 4.60 6.94
CA ASP A 31 -14.56 3.73 5.99
C ASP A 31 -13.61 2.58 5.59
N PRO A 32 -13.55 1.51 6.42
CA PRO A 32 -12.53 0.47 6.34
C PRO A 32 -12.83 -0.56 5.23
N THR A 33 -12.98 -0.08 4.00
CA THR A 33 -13.27 -0.88 2.81
C THR A 33 -12.01 -1.04 1.94
N THR A 34 -11.94 -2.17 1.21
CA THR A 34 -10.83 -2.41 0.28
C THR A 34 -10.78 -1.39 -0.85
N GLN A 35 -11.93 -0.85 -1.26
CA GLN A 35 -12.03 0.21 -2.26
C GLN A 35 -11.39 1.52 -1.79
N ARG A 36 -11.50 1.86 -0.50
CA ARG A 36 -10.86 3.05 0.06
C ARG A 36 -9.35 2.90 0.15
N VAL A 37 -8.87 1.71 0.52
CA VAL A 37 -7.43 1.36 0.49
C VAL A 37 -6.89 1.43 -0.94
N GLU A 38 -7.60 0.87 -1.91
CA GLU A 38 -7.22 0.92 -3.33
C GLU A 38 -7.13 2.37 -3.85
N ARG A 39 -8.05 3.25 -3.42
CA ARG A 39 -7.99 4.68 -3.75
C ARG A 39 -6.70 5.32 -3.25
N LEU A 40 -6.32 5.09 -1.99
CA LEU A 40 -5.07 5.62 -1.43
C LEU A 40 -3.85 5.11 -2.20
N ILE A 41 -3.79 3.80 -2.46
CA ILE A 41 -2.72 3.17 -3.25
C ILE A 41 -2.62 3.82 -4.64
N ASN A 42 -3.74 4.04 -5.32
CA ASN A 42 -3.75 4.64 -6.66
C ASN A 42 -3.31 6.11 -6.67
N ILE A 43 -3.58 6.86 -5.60
CA ILE A 43 -3.06 8.22 -5.43
C ILE A 43 -1.54 8.19 -5.22
N MET A 44 -1.05 7.35 -4.28
CA MET A 44 0.37 7.21 -3.99
C MET A 44 1.19 6.76 -5.21
N ARG A 45 0.65 5.86 -6.03
CA ARG A 45 1.33 5.36 -7.24
C ARG A 45 1.61 6.42 -8.29
N LYS A 46 0.93 7.58 -8.26
CA LYS A 46 1.14 8.65 -9.25
C LYS A 46 2.56 9.20 -9.22
N ASP A 47 3.15 9.31 -8.03
CA ASP A 47 4.52 9.81 -7.81
C ASP A 47 5.43 8.80 -7.09
N ASN A 48 4.89 7.72 -6.53
CA ASN A 48 5.63 6.60 -5.97
C ASN A 48 5.14 5.25 -6.55
N PRO A 49 5.46 4.92 -7.82
CA PRO A 49 4.90 3.76 -8.53
C PRO A 49 5.17 2.40 -7.87
N LEU A 50 6.28 2.29 -7.14
CA LEU A 50 6.69 1.07 -6.45
C LEU A 50 6.30 1.06 -4.96
N LEU A 51 5.65 2.11 -4.47
CA LEU A 51 5.23 2.25 -3.07
C LEU A 51 6.41 2.06 -2.08
N ILE A 52 7.58 2.61 -2.44
CA ILE A 52 8.75 2.60 -1.58
C ILE A 52 8.43 3.45 -0.35
N THR A 53 8.67 2.92 0.85
CA THR A 53 8.43 3.67 2.08
C THR A 53 9.62 4.61 2.34
N ASP A 54 9.35 5.90 2.35
CA ASP A 54 10.31 6.94 2.74
C ASP A 54 9.97 7.46 4.14
N LEU A 55 10.87 7.22 5.09
CA LEU A 55 10.70 7.63 6.49
C LEU A 55 10.95 9.13 6.71
N ASN A 56 11.50 9.84 5.73
CA ASN A 56 11.68 11.30 5.77
C ASN A 56 10.55 12.06 5.05
N ARG A 57 9.51 11.35 4.57
CA ARG A 57 8.37 11.95 3.86
C ARG A 57 7.62 12.95 4.74
N THR A 58 7.39 14.16 4.22
CA THR A 58 6.58 15.21 4.86
C THR A 58 5.23 15.47 4.19
N LYS A 59 4.98 14.85 3.03
CA LYS A 59 3.73 14.92 2.26
C LYS A 59 2.72 13.90 2.77
N GLU A 60 1.44 14.25 2.80
CA GLU A 60 0.31 13.34 3.02
C GLU A 60 -0.58 13.24 1.77
N TYR A 61 -1.31 12.13 1.61
CA TYR A 61 -2.13 11.88 0.41
C TYR A 61 -3.64 12.11 0.60
N VAL A 62 -4.09 12.44 1.82
CA VAL A 62 -5.50 12.70 2.22
C VAL A 62 -5.60 13.85 3.23
#